data_AF-A0A3D3JYI6-F1
#
_entry.id   AF-A0A3D3JYI6-F1
#
_cell.length_a   1.000
_cell.length_b   1.000
_cell.length_c   1.000
_cell.angle_alpha   90.00
_cell.angle_beta   90.00
_cell.angle_gamma   90.00
#
_symmetry.space_group_name_H-M   'P 1'
#
loop_
_entity.id
_entity.type
_entity.pdbx_description
1 polymer ?
#
loop_
_entity_poly.entity_id
_entity_poly.type
_entity_poly.pdbx_seq_one_letter_code
_entity_poly.pdbx_strand_id
1 'polypeptide(L)'
;HAIRFAADFRAQFGKDVYIDLLGYRKYGHNEGDEPRFTQPNLYKVISKHPNPREIYKNELIKEGVVSDEVLKKMETEFKTLLDADYDASKEIEKNTMDIFMADDWKNYPICAKGAVEIPVNTGFNIDELKKLAVKMSTLPGDKKFINKITRLFETRLKQIEANSLDWALGEWLAYA
;
A
#
# COMPACT_ATOMS: atom_id res chain seq x y z
N HIS A 1 -4.31 -9.53 22.94
CA HIS A 1 -5.71 -9.94 22.67
C HIS A 1 -6.39 -9.12 21.56
N ALA A 2 -6.35 -7.79 21.57
CA ALA A 2 -7.00 -6.94 20.55
C ALA A 2 -6.56 -7.22 19.09
N ILE A 3 -5.26 -7.38 18.84
CA ILE A 3 -4.74 -7.66 17.48
C ILE A 3 -5.30 -8.96 16.89
N ARG A 4 -5.35 -10.04 17.69
CA ARG A 4 -5.88 -11.34 17.24
C ARG A 4 -7.36 -11.23 16.89
N PHE A 5 -8.14 -10.60 17.75
CA PHE A 5 -9.56 -10.37 17.48
C PHE A 5 -9.79 -9.56 16.19
N ALA A 6 -9.01 -8.49 15.97
CA ALA A 6 -9.13 -7.69 14.76
C ALA A 6 -8.80 -8.50 13.49
N ALA A 7 -7.75 -9.33 13.55
CA ALA A 7 -7.39 -10.23 12.47
C ALA A 7 -8.50 -11.26 12.19
N ASP A 8 -9.03 -11.90 13.24
CA ASP A 8 -10.10 -12.89 13.13
C ASP A 8 -11.39 -12.25 12.56
N PHE A 9 -11.76 -11.06 13.02
CA PHE A 9 -12.92 -10.33 12.50
C PHE A 9 -12.74 -9.97 11.02
N ARG A 10 -11.58 -9.43 10.64
CA ARG A 10 -11.29 -9.08 9.23
C ARG A 10 -11.34 -10.33 8.34
N ALA A 11 -10.78 -11.45 8.81
CA ALA A 11 -10.79 -12.72 8.08
C ALA A 11 -12.21 -13.31 7.93
N GLN A 12 -13.02 -13.26 9.00
CA GLN A 12 -14.35 -13.84 9.00
C GLN A 12 -15.36 -13.01 8.20
N PHE A 13 -15.29 -11.68 8.26
CA PHE A 13 -16.35 -10.80 7.75
C PHE A 13 -15.92 -9.94 6.55
N GLY A 14 -14.63 -9.88 6.22
CA GLY A 14 -14.11 -9.04 5.13
C GLY A 14 -14.37 -7.55 5.35
N LYS A 15 -14.59 -7.12 6.59
CA LYS A 15 -14.88 -5.74 6.98
C LYS A 15 -13.71 -5.12 7.73
N ASP A 16 -13.59 -3.82 7.60
CA ASP A 16 -12.54 -3.04 8.24
C ASP A 16 -12.72 -3.03 9.77
N VAL A 17 -11.59 -2.97 10.49
CA VAL A 17 -11.53 -2.95 11.95
C VAL A 17 -10.58 -1.85 12.38
N TYR A 18 -10.99 -1.08 13.38
CA TYR A 18 -10.16 -0.05 13.98
C TYR A 18 -9.72 -0.51 15.37
N ILE A 19 -8.43 -0.35 15.66
CA ILE A 19 -7.86 -0.56 16.99
C ILE A 19 -7.42 0.80 17.51
N ASP A 20 -8.16 1.33 18.47
CA ASP A 20 -7.76 2.53 19.20
C ASP A 20 -6.72 2.14 20.26
N LEU A 21 -5.43 2.27 19.91
CA LEU A 21 -4.31 1.98 20.80
C LEU A 21 -3.97 3.23 21.61
N LEU A 22 -4.59 3.36 22.79
CA LEU A 22 -4.31 4.45 23.69
C LEU A 22 -2.89 4.35 24.25
N GLY A 23 -2.07 5.34 23.91
CA GLY A 23 -0.70 5.50 24.41
C GLY A 23 -0.42 6.95 24.81
N TYR A 24 0.85 7.26 25.00
CA TYR A 24 1.29 8.62 25.26
C TYR A 24 2.57 8.93 24.46
N ARG A 25 2.80 10.21 24.18
CA ARG A 25 4.03 10.69 23.55
C ARG A 25 5.00 11.16 24.62
N LYS A 26 6.16 10.50 24.73
CA LYS A 26 7.15 10.79 25.78
C LYS A 26 7.81 12.16 25.60
N TYR A 27 8.13 12.53 24.35
CA TYR A 27 8.76 13.79 23.97
C TYR A 27 7.79 14.71 23.23
N GLY A 28 8.26 15.88 22.80
CA GLY A 28 7.49 16.84 21.99
C GLY A 28 7.04 16.27 20.64
N HIS A 29 6.52 17.12 19.76
CA HIS A 29 6.10 16.65 18.42
C HIS A 29 7.27 16.02 17.66
N ASN A 30 8.45 16.62 17.82
CA ASN A 30 9.75 16.07 17.47
C ASN A 30 10.64 16.08 18.72
N GLU A 31 11.79 15.41 18.66
CA GLU A 31 12.69 15.22 19.81
C GLU A 31 13.27 16.52 20.38
N GLY A 32 13.41 17.56 19.55
CA GLY A 32 13.89 18.88 19.96
C GLY A 32 12.79 19.85 20.42
N ASP A 33 11.52 19.44 20.37
CA ASP A 33 10.37 20.27 20.75
C ASP A 33 10.13 20.24 22.26
N GLU A 34 9.70 21.37 22.84
CA GLU A 34 9.39 21.50 24.27
C GLU A 34 7.87 21.53 24.48
N PRO A 35 7.25 20.39 24.77
CA PRO A 35 5.79 20.28 24.81
C PRO A 35 5.16 20.91 26.06
N ARG A 36 5.95 21.22 27.10
CA ARG A 36 5.43 21.86 28.31
C ARG A 36 4.97 23.29 28.07
N PHE A 37 5.37 23.92 26.97
CA PHE A 37 4.89 25.25 26.60
C PHE A 37 3.37 25.27 26.34
N THR A 38 2.80 24.17 25.83
CA THR A 38 1.36 24.08 25.52
C THR A 38 0.62 23.06 26.40
N GLN A 39 1.30 22.02 26.89
CA GLN A 39 0.68 20.92 27.65
C GLN A 39 1.42 20.61 28.97
N PRO A 40 1.66 21.59 29.86
CA PRO A 40 2.53 21.43 31.03
C PRO A 40 2.02 20.38 32.03
N ASN A 41 0.71 20.32 32.29
CA ASN A 41 0.14 19.38 33.25
C ASN A 41 0.21 17.93 32.75
N LEU A 42 -0.06 17.71 31.46
CA LEU A 42 0.03 16.39 30.85
C LEU A 42 1.46 15.85 30.91
N TYR A 43 2.46 16.66 30.53
CA TYR A 43 3.86 16.25 30.57
C TYR A 43 4.42 16.12 31.99
N LYS A 44 3.83 16.79 32.97
CA LYS A 44 4.12 16.56 34.39
C LYS A 44 3.66 15.17 34.86
N VAL A 45 2.57 14.64 34.30
CA VAL A 45 2.11 13.26 34.57
C VAL A 45 2.96 12.26 33.79
N ILE A 46 3.17 12.48 32.50
CA ILE A 46 3.97 11.60 31.63
C ILE A 46 5.39 11.43 32.15
N SER A 47 6.04 12.50 32.60
CA SER A 47 7.43 12.43 33.12
C SER A 47 7.55 11.60 34.41
N LYS A 48 6.47 11.40 35.15
CA LYS A 48 6.41 10.54 36.34
C LYS A 48 5.94 9.12 36.02
N HIS A 49 5.36 8.90 34.85
CA HIS A 49 4.86 7.60 34.44
C HIS A 49 6.04 6.70 34.03
N PRO A 50 6.19 5.50 34.62
CA PRO A 50 7.24 4.57 34.20
C PRO A 50 7.09 4.19 32.72
N ASN A 51 8.20 3.92 32.04
CA ASN A 51 8.15 3.45 30.66
C ASN A 51 7.38 2.11 30.59
N PRO A 52 6.42 1.92 29.66
CA PRO A 52 5.72 0.67 29.46
C PRO A 52 6.63 -0.57 29.39
N ARG A 53 7.83 -0.42 28.81
CA ARG A 53 8.86 -1.47 28.80
C ARG A 53 9.24 -1.91 30.21
N GLU A 54 9.50 -0.95 31.11
CA GLU A 54 9.88 -1.24 32.50
C GLU A 54 8.71 -1.82 33.30
N ILE A 55 7.50 -1.33 33.07
CA ILE A 55 6.28 -1.87 33.71
C ILE A 55 6.13 -3.35 33.35
N TYR A 56 6.20 -3.67 32.06
CA TYR A 56 6.04 -5.05 31.60
C TYR A 56 7.21 -5.95 32.01
N LYS A 57 8.44 -5.44 31.96
CA LYS A 57 9.63 -6.12 32.50
C LYS A 57 9.42 -6.54 33.95
N ASN A 58 8.97 -5.63 34.81
CA ASN A 58 8.79 -5.91 36.23
C ASN A 58 7.69 -6.95 36.46
N GLU A 59 6.61 -6.94 35.67
CA GLU A 59 5.58 -7.96 35.78
C GLU A 59 6.11 -9.35 35.39
N LEU A 60 6.87 -9.46 34.29
CA LEU A 60 7.46 -10.74 33.88
C LEU A 60 8.43 -11.33 34.92
N ILE A 61 9.22 -10.47 35.58
CA ILE A 61 10.11 -10.90 36.67
C ILE A 61 9.29 -11.38 37.87
N LYS A 62 8.24 -10.65 38.24
CA LYS A 62 7.35 -10.99 39.35
C LYS A 62 6.59 -12.29 39.11
N GLU A 63 6.19 -12.55 37.87
CA GLU A 63 5.58 -13.82 37.45
C GLU A 63 6.60 -14.97 37.31
N GLY A 64 7.90 -14.69 37.42
CA GLY A 64 8.96 -15.69 37.29
C GLY A 64 9.14 -16.22 35.86
N VAL A 65 8.59 -15.53 34.86
CA VAL A 65 8.66 -15.93 33.44
C VAL A 65 10.07 -15.75 32.88
N VAL A 66 10.79 -14.74 33.36
CA VAL A 66 12.15 -14.40 32.92
C VAL A 66 12.97 -13.84 34.08
N SER A 67 14.28 -14.10 34.06
CA SER A 67 15.21 -13.53 35.05
C SER A 67 15.75 -12.17 34.59
N ASP A 68 16.25 -11.36 35.54
CA ASP A 68 16.83 -10.06 35.22
C ASP A 68 18.13 -10.19 34.39
N GLU A 69 18.88 -11.28 34.56
CA GLU A 69 20.08 -11.58 33.78
C GLU A 69 19.75 -11.78 32.30
N VAL A 70 18.68 -12.52 32.00
CA VAL A 70 18.23 -12.75 30.62
C VAL A 70 17.81 -11.44 29.96
N LEU A 71 17.04 -10.60 30.66
CA LEU A 71 16.60 -9.31 30.13
C LEU A 71 17.77 -8.34 29.89
N LYS A 72 18.74 -8.30 30.81
CA LYS A 72 19.98 -7.51 30.63
C LYS A 72 20.76 -7.99 29.41
N LYS A 73 20.92 -9.30 29.26
CA LYS A 73 21.60 -9.89 28.09
C LYS A 73 20.91 -9.49 26.79
N MET A 74 19.58 -9.59 26.71
CA MET A 74 18.83 -9.17 25.52
C MET A 74 19.01 -7.68 25.20
N GLU A 75 19.04 -6.80 26.22
CA GLU A 75 19.29 -5.38 26.01
C GLU A 75 20.71 -5.12 25.48
N THR A 76 21.71 -5.80 26.03
CA THR A 76 23.09 -5.70 25.55
C THR A 76 23.22 -6.19 24.12
N GLU A 77 22.67 -7.36 23.79
CA GLU A 77 22.68 -7.92 22.43
C GLU A 77 22.02 -6.97 21.43
N PHE A 78 20.88 -6.38 21.79
CA PHE A 78 20.20 -5.41 20.93
C PHE A 78 21.02 -4.13 20.71
N LYS A 79 21.68 -3.60 21.76
CA LYS A 79 22.56 -2.44 21.59
C LYS A 79 23.78 -2.76 20.73
N THR A 80 24.40 -3.91 20.94
CA THR A 80 25.54 -4.35 20.12
C THR A 80 25.14 -4.53 18.65
N LEU A 81 23.93 -5.03 18.38
CA LEU A 81 23.37 -5.06 17.03
C LEU A 81 23.27 -3.66 16.42
N LEU A 82 22.67 -2.71 17.16
CA LEU A 82 22.53 -1.32 16.69
C LEU A 82 23.88 -0.63 16.47
N ASP A 83 24.86 -0.85 17.35
CA ASP A 83 26.20 -0.29 17.22
C ASP A 83 26.93 -0.86 16.00
N ALA A 84 26.82 -2.17 15.77
CA ALA A 84 27.39 -2.83 14.59
C ALA A 84 26.76 -2.32 13.28
N ASP A 85 25.43 -2.18 13.24
CA ASP A 85 24.72 -1.62 12.09
C ASP A 85 25.07 -0.14 11.86
N TYR A 86 25.24 0.64 12.93
CA TYR A 86 25.69 2.02 12.84
C TYR A 86 27.10 2.13 12.27
N ASP A 87 28.04 1.30 12.70
CA ASP A 87 29.39 1.27 12.16
C ASP A 87 29.40 0.80 10.69
N ALA A 88 28.64 -0.24 10.36
CA ALA A 88 28.49 -0.71 8.98
C ALA A 88 27.89 0.39 8.06
N SER A 89 26.97 1.21 8.58
CA SER A 89 26.36 2.31 7.80
C SER A 89 27.37 3.38 7.37
N LYS A 90 28.49 3.54 8.09
CA LYS A 90 29.53 4.53 7.74
C LYS A 90 30.31 4.14 6.47
N GLU A 91 30.33 2.85 6.14
CA GLU A 91 30.97 2.32 4.93
C GLU A 91 30.09 2.51 3.68
N ILE A 92 28.83 2.96 3.84
CA ILE A 92 27.90 3.20 2.73
C ILE A 92 28.12 4.62 2.17
N GLU A 93 28.86 4.73 1.07
CA GLU A 93 29.15 6.03 0.43
C GLU A 93 27.91 6.74 -0.15
N LYS A 94 26.92 5.97 -0.65
CA LYS A 94 25.68 6.48 -1.21
C LYS A 94 24.51 5.59 -0.83
N ASN A 95 23.52 6.20 -0.18
CA ASN A 95 22.26 5.54 0.09
C ASN A 95 21.46 5.44 -1.23
N THR A 96 21.34 4.23 -1.78
CA THR A 96 20.45 3.98 -2.92
C THR A 96 19.08 3.64 -2.39
N MET A 97 18.06 4.40 -2.78
CA MET A 97 16.68 3.99 -2.51
C MET A 97 16.37 2.76 -3.35
N ASP A 98 16.00 1.67 -2.68
CA ASP A 98 15.43 0.52 -3.36
C ASP A 98 14.13 0.92 -4.05
N ILE A 99 13.94 0.41 -5.26
CA ILE A 99 12.71 0.61 -6.01
C ILE A 99 11.61 -0.18 -5.31
N PHE A 100 10.52 0.49 -4.94
CA PHE A 100 9.35 -0.16 -4.35
C PHE A 100 8.87 -1.29 -5.26
N MET A 101 8.74 -2.50 -4.69
CA MET A 101 8.33 -3.71 -5.43
C MET A 101 9.23 -4.01 -6.66
N ALA A 102 10.55 -3.85 -6.53
CA ALA A 102 11.51 -4.01 -7.64
C ALA A 102 11.30 -5.28 -8.49
N ASP A 103 10.90 -6.40 -7.87
CA ASP A 103 10.61 -7.66 -8.57
C ASP A 103 9.42 -7.54 -9.54
N ASP A 104 8.35 -6.86 -9.12
CA ASP A 104 7.16 -6.64 -9.95
C ASP A 104 7.44 -5.66 -11.10
N TRP A 105 8.36 -4.72 -10.88
CA TRP A 105 8.74 -3.69 -11.84
C TRP A 105 9.94 -4.04 -12.72
N LYS A 106 10.47 -5.27 -12.64
CA LYS A 106 11.68 -5.68 -13.36
C LYS A 106 11.62 -5.44 -14.88
N ASN A 107 10.43 -5.56 -15.48
CA ASN A 107 10.22 -5.36 -16.91
C ASN A 107 9.82 -3.92 -17.28
N TYR A 108 9.77 -3.02 -16.31
CA TYR A 108 9.36 -1.62 -16.46
C TYR A 108 10.51 -0.69 -16.01
N PRO A 109 11.58 -0.59 -16.81
CA PRO A 109 12.74 0.21 -16.44
C PRO A 109 12.38 1.69 -16.36
N ILE A 110 13.12 2.43 -15.53
CA ILE A 110 13.00 3.89 -15.46
C ILE A 110 13.32 4.47 -16.84
N CYS A 111 12.37 5.22 -17.36
CA CYS A 111 12.45 5.81 -18.68
C CYS A 111 13.53 6.90 -18.73
N ALA A 112 14.39 6.86 -19.75
CA ALA A 112 15.39 7.91 -19.97
C ALA A 112 14.70 9.24 -20.35
N LYS A 113 15.38 10.36 -20.09
CA LYS A 113 14.89 11.68 -20.49
C LYS A 113 14.65 11.70 -22.01
N GLY A 114 13.43 12.05 -22.42
CA GLY A 114 13.03 12.12 -23.84
C GLY A 114 12.46 10.82 -24.42
N ALA A 115 12.48 9.70 -23.70
CA ALA A 115 11.98 8.44 -24.24
C ALA A 115 10.44 8.39 -24.40
N VAL A 116 9.70 9.37 -23.85
CA VAL A 116 8.26 9.57 -24.13
C VAL A 116 8.00 9.96 -25.58
N GLU A 117 8.97 10.56 -26.27
CA GLU A 117 8.83 11.00 -27.67
C GLU A 117 9.11 9.87 -28.67
N ILE A 118 9.55 8.70 -28.20
CA ILE A 118 9.86 7.57 -29.06
C ILE A 118 8.54 6.94 -29.53
N PRO A 119 8.27 6.89 -30.86
CA PRO A 119 7.05 6.28 -31.37
C PRO A 119 7.06 4.78 -31.09
N VAL A 120 5.96 4.27 -30.54
CA VAL A 120 5.75 2.85 -30.29
C VAL A 120 4.70 2.34 -31.27
N ASN A 121 4.93 1.16 -31.85
CA ASN A 121 3.93 0.50 -32.68
C ASN A 121 2.80 -0.04 -31.79
N THR A 122 1.69 0.69 -31.76
CA THR A 122 0.45 0.30 -31.06
C THR A 122 -0.57 -0.36 -32.00
N GLY A 123 -0.16 -0.70 -33.22
CA GLY A 123 -1.01 -1.37 -34.19
C GLY A 123 -1.44 -2.77 -33.72
N PHE A 124 -2.63 -3.18 -34.13
CA PHE A 124 -3.22 -4.48 -33.79
C PHE A 124 -3.77 -5.16 -35.04
N ASN A 125 -3.92 -6.49 -35.01
CA ASN A 125 -4.46 -7.24 -36.14
C ASN A 125 -5.92 -6.84 -36.40
N ILE A 126 -6.21 -6.35 -37.62
CA ILE A 126 -7.53 -5.81 -37.95
C ILE A 126 -8.66 -6.85 -37.89
N ASP A 127 -8.38 -8.11 -38.21
CA ASP A 127 -9.39 -9.18 -38.19
C ASP A 127 -9.73 -9.59 -36.76
N GLU A 128 -8.73 -9.61 -35.87
CA GLU A 128 -8.95 -9.83 -34.43
C GLU A 128 -9.64 -8.63 -33.79
N LEU A 129 -9.26 -7.40 -34.18
CA LEU A 129 -9.89 -6.17 -33.69
C LEU A 129 -11.37 -6.13 -34.04
N LYS A 130 -11.74 -6.51 -35.27
CA LYS A 130 -13.14 -6.61 -35.71
C LYS A 130 -13.91 -7.65 -34.93
N LYS A 131 -13.31 -8.81 -34.63
CA LYS A 131 -13.95 -9.84 -33.78
C LYS A 131 -14.23 -9.31 -32.38
N LEU A 132 -13.27 -8.61 -31.76
CA LEU A 132 -13.45 -7.94 -30.46
C LEU A 132 -14.54 -6.88 -30.54
N ALA A 133 -14.51 -6.02 -31.55
CA ALA A 133 -15.49 -4.96 -31.79
C ALA A 133 -16.92 -5.50 -31.84
N VAL A 134 -17.15 -6.56 -32.62
CA VAL A 134 -18.46 -7.22 -32.75
C VAL A 134 -18.88 -7.83 -31.42
N LYS A 135 -17.99 -8.55 -30.74
CA LYS A 135 -18.28 -9.19 -29.46
C LYS A 135 -18.68 -8.18 -28.38
N MET A 136 -17.96 -7.06 -28.28
CA MET A 136 -18.25 -5.97 -27.34
C MET A 136 -19.52 -5.19 -27.71
N SER A 137 -19.85 -5.14 -28.99
CA SER A 137 -21.06 -4.46 -29.52
C SER A 137 -22.26 -5.39 -29.67
N THR A 138 -22.17 -6.65 -29.20
CA THR A 138 -23.28 -7.60 -29.20
C THR A 138 -23.89 -7.66 -27.80
N LEU A 139 -25.15 -7.25 -27.68
CA LEU A 139 -25.88 -7.35 -26.42
C LEU A 139 -26.32 -8.81 -26.17
N PRO A 140 -26.28 -9.28 -24.90
CA PRO A 140 -26.71 -10.63 -24.57
C PRO A 140 -28.23 -10.79 -24.73
N GLY A 141 -28.67 -11.83 -25.43
CA GLY A 141 -30.08 -12.02 -25.82
C GLY A 141 -31.03 -12.38 -24.67
N ASP A 142 -30.51 -12.79 -23.52
CA ASP A 142 -31.27 -13.18 -22.32
C ASP A 142 -31.67 -11.98 -21.45
N LYS A 143 -31.25 -10.75 -21.80
CA LYS A 143 -31.51 -9.53 -21.02
C LYS A 143 -32.39 -8.54 -21.78
N LYS A 144 -33.26 -7.84 -21.03
CA LYS A 144 -34.07 -6.74 -21.57
C LYS A 144 -33.31 -5.42 -21.42
N PHE A 145 -32.97 -4.80 -22.55
CA PHE A 145 -32.32 -3.49 -22.58
C PHE A 145 -33.32 -2.37 -22.89
N ILE A 146 -32.96 -1.14 -22.51
CA ILE A 146 -33.70 0.05 -22.92
C ILE A 146 -33.56 0.20 -24.43
N ASN A 147 -34.65 0.46 -25.15
CA ASN A 147 -34.67 0.54 -26.63
C ASN A 147 -33.60 1.47 -27.22
N LYS A 148 -33.26 2.58 -26.54
CA LYS A 148 -32.18 3.48 -26.97
C LYS A 148 -30.80 2.81 -26.97
N ILE A 149 -30.53 1.93 -26.00
CA ILE A 149 -29.28 1.15 -25.90
C ILE A 149 -29.23 0.12 -27.01
N THR A 150 -30.32 -0.61 -27.25
CA THR A 150 -30.39 -1.59 -28.36
C THR A 150 -30.08 -0.93 -29.69
N ARG A 151 -30.73 0.21 -30.00
CA ARG A 151 -30.45 0.98 -31.23
C ARG A 151 -29.01 1.47 -31.33
N LEU A 152 -28.41 1.88 -30.22
CA LEU A 152 -27.00 2.30 -30.18
C LEU A 152 -26.07 1.13 -30.54
N PHE A 153 -26.27 -0.04 -29.94
CA PHE A 153 -25.43 -1.21 -30.19
C PHE A 153 -25.64 -1.77 -31.61
N GLU A 154 -26.86 -1.76 -32.13
CA GLU A 154 -27.13 -2.05 -33.55
C GLU A 154 -26.42 -1.07 -34.49
N THR A 155 -26.38 0.22 -34.13
CA THR A 155 -25.66 1.24 -34.90
C THR A 155 -24.15 0.98 -34.88
N ARG A 156 -23.59 0.60 -33.72
CA ARG A 156 -22.17 0.24 -33.58
C ARG A 156 -21.79 -0.96 -34.43
N LEU A 157 -22.62 -2.00 -34.47
CA LEU A 157 -22.39 -3.15 -35.35
C LEU A 157 -22.31 -2.72 -36.82
N LYS A 158 -23.21 -1.84 -37.27
CA LYS A 158 -23.16 -1.26 -38.63
C LYS A 158 -21.91 -0.41 -38.85
N GLN A 159 -21.49 0.38 -37.86
CA GLN A 159 -20.26 1.18 -37.92
C GLN A 159 -19.01 0.31 -38.06
N ILE A 160 -18.96 -0.83 -37.38
CA ILE A 160 -17.85 -1.79 -37.47
C ILE A 160 -17.80 -2.40 -38.87
N GLU A 161 -18.94 -2.85 -39.40
CA GLU A 161 -19.05 -3.40 -40.75
C GLU A 161 -18.65 -2.38 -41.82
N ALA A 162 -19.09 -1.12 -41.67
CA ALA A 162 -18.78 -0.02 -42.58
C ALA A 162 -17.38 0.60 -42.37
N ASN A 163 -16.61 0.13 -41.39
CA ASN A 163 -15.33 0.70 -40.98
C ASN A 163 -15.40 2.23 -40.70
N SER A 164 -16.49 2.66 -40.07
CA SER A 164 -16.80 4.05 -39.74
C SER A 164 -16.96 4.20 -38.23
N LEU A 165 -15.84 4.20 -37.52
CA LEU A 165 -15.80 4.21 -36.05
C LEU A 165 -15.94 5.63 -35.52
N ASP A 166 -16.74 5.79 -34.46
CA ASP A 166 -16.76 7.01 -33.65
C ASP A 166 -15.71 6.94 -32.53
N TRP A 167 -15.56 8.04 -31.79
CA TRP A 167 -14.58 8.15 -30.71
C TRP A 167 -14.77 7.09 -29.61
N ALA A 168 -16.02 6.84 -29.22
CA ALA A 168 -16.33 5.90 -28.15
C ALA A 168 -15.96 4.46 -28.54
N LEU A 169 -16.21 4.09 -29.80
CA LEU A 169 -15.82 2.78 -30.31
C LEU A 169 -14.29 2.66 -30.45
N GLY A 170 -13.61 3.74 -30.85
CA GLY A 170 -12.14 3.80 -30.86
C GLY A 170 -11.52 3.62 -29.47
N GLU A 171 -12.06 4.29 -28.45
CA GLU A 171 -11.63 4.13 -27.05
C GLU A 171 -11.86 2.70 -26.57
N TRP A 172 -13.03 2.13 -26.83
CA TRP A 172 -13.33 0.74 -26.46
C TRP A 172 -12.35 -0.26 -27.07
N LEU A 173 -11.97 -0.06 -28.34
CA LEU A 173 -11.00 -0.91 -29.00
C LEU A 173 -9.58 -0.75 -28.48
N ALA A 174 -9.22 0.40 -27.91
CA ALA A 174 -7.92 0.59 -27.27
C ALA A 174 -7.82 -0.15 -25.92
N TYR A 175 -8.94 -0.37 -25.23
CA TYR A 175 -9.00 -1.11 -23.96
C TYR A 175 -9.20 -2.63 -24.10
N ALA A 176 -9.68 -3.09 -25.27
CA ALA A 176 -10.08 -4.47 -25.55
C ALA A 176 -8.88 -5.42 -25.66
#